data_AF-A0A352KMQ2-F1
#
_entry.id   AF-A0A352KMQ2-F1
#
_cell.length_a   1.000
_cell.length_b   1.000
_cell.length_c   1.000
_cell.angle_alpha   90.00
_cell.angle_beta   90.00
_cell.angle_gamma   90.00
#
_symmetry.space_group_name_H-M   'P 1'
#
loop_
_entity.id
_entity.type
_entity.pdbx_description
1 polymer ?
#
loop_
_entity_poly.entity_id
_entity_poly.type
_entity_poly.pdbx_seq_one_letter_code
_entity_poly.pdbx_strand_id
1 'polypeptide(L)'
;QMTSNKTDALSYSGLNENLIHIIDQIELNSWHEFTCSHYGSDEALIECLCNYISAALENPENIPSYKIFCHVPTRGQSIAQRLQQLFDSIRQTFLANHGDLNARFIVQVGRSTYMIHIKDRVPISTRIEGRNALLSELQMGRTNFSSIIFDQCALGKDVLKTICKYNTAGIIQYFYEELPDHIEVYVLDEKGVLFHQFITQRPIEHLLNHYHRFFAATIHRQSMISGQKNNHQPAYKVEYFVIEDGIRHGTKRVSQRTFKLNPEPAYHHGIQALLQLSDDGELLPTFFWDDEEISYLNFNHRVYDEVVSRIIEQRADRATYPVYVTDIDLSQILQADKDIHHLSTCTFLNYKRELENKLNAALQKLESSS
;
A
#
# COMPACT_ATOMS: atom_id res chain seq x y z
N GLN A 1 -33.64 16.17 -6.17
CA GLN A 1 -32.39 16.64 -6.81
C GLN A 1 -31.30 16.65 -5.74
N MET A 2 -30.35 15.71 -5.77
CA MET A 2 -29.17 15.78 -4.90
C MET A 2 -28.14 16.69 -5.58
N THR A 3 -28.08 17.95 -5.17
CA THR A 3 -27.03 18.88 -5.64
C THR A 3 -25.72 18.50 -4.96
N SER A 4 -24.81 17.88 -5.72
CA SER A 4 -23.45 17.59 -5.28
C SER A 4 -22.62 18.87 -5.19
N ASN A 5 -21.85 19.04 -4.12
CA ASN A 5 -20.89 20.13 -3.94
C ASN A 5 -19.54 19.87 -4.63
N LYS A 6 -19.41 18.82 -5.45
CA LYS A 6 -18.19 18.55 -6.22
C LYS A 6 -18.08 19.49 -7.41
N THR A 7 -17.08 20.38 -7.36
CA THR A 7 -16.79 21.38 -8.40
C THR A 7 -15.50 21.11 -9.18
N ASP A 8 -14.80 20.01 -8.87
CA ASP A 8 -13.57 19.62 -9.57
C ASP A 8 -13.85 19.32 -11.04
N ALA A 9 -13.08 19.91 -11.95
CA ALA A 9 -13.29 19.76 -13.40
C ALA A 9 -12.99 18.34 -13.89
N LEU A 10 -12.15 17.60 -13.17
CA LEU A 10 -11.83 16.22 -13.52
C LEU A 10 -12.86 15.23 -12.99
N SER A 11 -13.68 15.60 -11.99
CA SER A 11 -14.67 14.71 -11.37
C SER A 11 -15.88 15.52 -10.91
N TYR A 12 -16.57 16.10 -11.89
CA TYR A 12 -17.59 17.11 -11.68
C TYR A 12 -18.94 16.49 -11.28
N SER A 13 -19.68 17.22 -10.43
CA SER A 13 -21.04 16.89 -9.97
C SER A 13 -21.16 15.59 -9.17
N GLY A 14 -22.38 15.07 -9.01
CA GLY A 14 -22.63 13.77 -8.37
C GLY A 14 -22.30 12.58 -9.29
N LEU A 15 -22.15 12.84 -10.58
CA LEU A 15 -21.90 11.81 -11.60
C LEU A 15 -20.40 11.50 -11.77
N ASN A 16 -19.51 12.32 -11.21
CA ASN A 16 -18.05 12.26 -11.39
C ASN A 16 -17.69 12.35 -12.89
N GLU A 17 -18.19 13.38 -13.56
CA GLU A 17 -17.94 13.60 -14.99
C GLU A 17 -16.58 14.30 -15.19
N ASN A 18 -15.80 13.81 -16.15
CA ASN A 18 -14.63 14.54 -16.64
C ASN A 18 -15.11 15.60 -17.64
N LEU A 19 -14.79 16.88 -17.40
CA LEU A 19 -15.17 17.99 -18.28
C LEU A 19 -14.15 18.24 -19.43
N ILE A 20 -13.03 17.52 -19.46
CA ILE A 20 -11.99 17.67 -20.48
C ILE A 20 -12.01 16.47 -21.41
N HIS A 21 -12.48 16.68 -22.63
CA HIS A 21 -12.55 15.65 -23.66
C HIS A 21 -11.44 15.75 -24.70
N ILE A 22 -10.98 16.98 -24.96
CA ILE A 22 -9.99 17.27 -25.99
C ILE A 22 -8.92 18.19 -25.41
N ILE A 23 -7.67 17.90 -25.73
CA ILE A 23 -6.52 18.76 -25.45
C ILE A 23 -5.71 18.92 -26.73
N ASP A 24 -5.49 20.17 -27.13
CA ASP A 24 -4.53 20.52 -28.18
C ASP A 24 -3.29 21.11 -27.51
N GLN A 25 -2.15 20.44 -27.65
CA GLN A 25 -0.87 20.86 -27.11
C GLN A 25 -0.04 21.49 -28.23
N ILE A 26 0.46 22.71 -27.99
CA ILE A 26 1.33 23.43 -28.92
C ILE A 26 2.68 23.62 -28.22
N GLU A 27 3.72 23.08 -28.81
CA GLU A 27 5.10 23.19 -28.33
C GLU A 27 5.91 24.10 -29.25
N LEU A 28 6.76 24.93 -28.64
CA LEU A 28 7.71 25.80 -29.32
C LEU A 28 9.11 25.51 -28.78
N ASN A 29 10.01 25.04 -29.64
CA ASN A 29 11.39 24.77 -29.25
C ASN A 29 12.30 26.00 -29.45
N SER A 30 13.56 25.90 -29.03
CA SER A 30 14.57 26.97 -29.18
C SER A 30 14.93 27.31 -30.63
N TRP A 31 14.53 26.46 -31.59
CA TRP A 31 14.71 26.64 -33.02
C TRP A 31 13.49 27.29 -33.69
N HIS A 32 12.51 27.73 -32.91
CA HIS A 32 11.24 28.29 -33.39
C HIS A 32 10.38 27.32 -34.21
N GLU A 33 10.59 26.01 -34.03
CA GLU A 33 9.72 25.01 -34.62
C GLU A 33 8.48 24.83 -33.75
N PHE A 34 7.33 24.71 -34.41
CA PHE A 34 6.05 24.47 -33.76
C PHE A 34 5.63 23.02 -33.98
N THR A 35 5.34 22.33 -32.89
CA THR A 35 4.69 21.01 -32.91
C THR A 35 3.29 21.16 -32.33
N CYS A 36 2.30 20.57 -33.01
CA CYS A 36 0.94 20.50 -32.52
C CYS A 36 0.55 19.03 -32.32
N SER A 37 0.09 18.69 -31.12
CA SER A 37 -0.38 17.37 -30.75
C SER A 37 -1.83 17.44 -30.30
N HIS A 38 -2.68 16.56 -30.87
CA HIS A 38 -4.09 16.48 -30.56
C HIS A 38 -4.37 15.24 -29.73
N TYR A 39 -5.03 15.42 -28.59
CA TYR A 39 -5.50 14.34 -27.72
C TYR A 39 -7.02 14.39 -27.64
N GLY A 40 -7.69 13.31 -28.03
CA GLY A 40 -9.16 13.22 -28.05
C GLY A 40 -9.70 11.83 -27.66
N SER A 41 -8.86 10.98 -27.06
CA SER A 41 -9.27 9.70 -26.50
C SER A 41 -9.95 9.88 -25.13
N ASP A 42 -10.54 8.81 -24.60
CA ASP A 42 -11.05 8.79 -23.22
C ASP A 42 -9.96 9.05 -22.17
N GLU A 43 -8.69 8.92 -22.55
CA GLU A 43 -7.50 9.10 -21.71
C GLU A 43 -6.67 10.32 -22.13
N ALA A 44 -7.23 11.22 -22.95
CA ALA A 44 -6.54 12.37 -23.54
C ALA A 44 -5.70 13.18 -22.55
N LEU A 45 -6.24 13.41 -21.34
CA LEU A 45 -5.51 14.12 -20.28
C LEU A 45 -4.30 13.33 -19.78
N ILE A 46 -4.44 12.02 -19.59
CA ILE A 46 -3.36 11.16 -19.09
C ILE A 46 -2.27 11.02 -20.15
N GLU A 47 -2.64 10.85 -21.42
CA GLU A 47 -1.70 10.84 -22.55
C GLU A 47 -0.91 12.15 -22.65
N CYS A 48 -1.59 13.29 -22.53
CA CYS A 48 -0.95 14.61 -22.53
C CYS A 48 0.04 14.77 -21.36
N LEU A 49 -0.33 14.35 -20.14
CA LEU A 49 0.57 14.38 -18.98
C LEU A 49 1.79 13.48 -19.19
N CYS A 50 1.61 12.26 -19.70
CA CYS A 50 2.72 11.36 -20.00
C CYS A 50 3.66 11.96 -21.05
N ASN A 51 3.13 12.58 -22.11
CA ASN A 51 3.97 13.25 -23.12
C ASN A 51 4.73 14.45 -22.55
N TYR A 52 4.09 15.25 -21.70
CA TYR A 52 4.77 16.33 -20.98
C TYR A 52 5.93 15.82 -20.11
N ILE A 53 5.71 14.73 -19.36
CA ILE A 53 6.75 14.10 -18.54
C ILE A 53 7.88 13.57 -19.43
N SER A 54 7.57 12.87 -20.52
CA SER A 54 8.57 12.36 -21.48
C SER A 54 9.46 13.47 -22.01
N ALA A 55 8.87 14.56 -22.53
CA ALA A 55 9.62 15.71 -23.04
C ALA A 55 10.54 16.34 -21.98
N ALA A 56 10.08 16.42 -20.72
CA ALA A 56 10.89 16.92 -19.63
C ALA A 56 12.04 15.97 -19.23
N LEU A 57 11.84 14.65 -19.30
CA LEU A 57 12.87 13.65 -18.99
C LEU A 57 13.93 13.54 -20.09
N GLU A 58 13.58 13.85 -21.34
CA GLU A 58 14.53 13.93 -22.46
C GLU A 58 15.53 15.09 -22.30
N ASN A 59 15.09 16.21 -21.73
CA ASN A 59 15.95 17.36 -21.45
C ASN A 59 15.77 17.92 -20.02
N PRO A 60 16.34 17.25 -19.00
CA PRO A 60 16.14 17.62 -17.60
C PRO A 60 16.68 19.00 -17.22
N GLU A 61 17.68 19.51 -17.95
CA GLU A 61 18.27 20.84 -17.74
C GLU A 61 17.32 21.97 -18.20
N ASN A 62 16.35 21.65 -19.07
CA ASN A 62 15.41 22.62 -19.63
C ASN A 62 13.98 22.07 -19.65
N ILE A 63 13.43 21.89 -18.45
CA ILE A 63 12.05 21.42 -18.27
C ILE A 63 11.07 22.40 -18.97
N PRO A 64 10.21 21.93 -19.89
CA PRO A 64 9.29 22.79 -20.61
C PRO A 64 8.37 23.57 -19.67
N SER A 65 8.30 24.89 -19.86
CA SER A 65 7.25 25.71 -19.26
C SER A 65 5.94 25.52 -20.01
N TYR A 66 4.81 25.52 -19.30
CA TYR A 66 3.48 25.39 -19.89
C TYR A 66 2.59 26.58 -19.54
N LYS A 67 1.61 26.82 -20.41
CA LYS A 67 0.47 27.72 -20.17
C LYS A 67 -0.78 27.01 -20.62
N ILE A 68 -1.83 27.09 -19.81
CA ILE A 68 -3.08 26.37 -20.07
C ILE A 68 -4.20 27.37 -20.30
N PHE A 69 -4.91 27.19 -21.42
CA PHE A 69 -6.01 28.05 -21.82
C PHE A 69 -7.26 27.19 -22.06
N CYS A 70 -8.42 27.69 -21.68
CA CYS A 70 -9.69 27.06 -22.00
C CYS A 70 -10.75 28.16 -22.20
N HIS A 71 -11.38 28.18 -23.37
CA HIS A 71 -12.27 29.26 -23.81
C HIS A 71 -13.75 28.90 -23.75
N VAL A 72 -14.13 27.90 -22.95
CA VAL A 72 -15.54 27.53 -22.76
C VAL A 72 -16.28 28.62 -21.95
N PRO A 73 -17.45 29.11 -22.40
CA PRO A 73 -18.09 30.34 -21.88
C PRO A 73 -18.36 30.40 -20.38
N THR A 74 -18.54 29.27 -19.69
CA THR A 74 -18.97 29.26 -18.28
C THR A 74 -17.93 28.72 -17.30
N ARG A 75 -16.95 27.96 -17.77
CA ARG A 75 -16.04 27.19 -16.90
C ARG A 75 -14.59 27.19 -17.35
N GLY A 76 -14.26 27.85 -18.46
CA GLY A 76 -12.93 27.79 -19.05
C GLY A 76 -11.82 28.14 -18.06
N GLN A 77 -11.97 29.23 -17.30
CA GLN A 77 -10.98 29.63 -16.30
C GLN A 77 -10.79 28.59 -15.19
N SER A 78 -11.88 27.99 -14.67
CA SER A 78 -11.82 26.97 -13.62
C SER A 78 -11.14 25.69 -14.12
N ILE A 79 -11.46 25.27 -15.35
CA ILE A 79 -10.83 24.12 -16.01
C ILE A 79 -9.32 24.37 -16.17
N ALA A 80 -8.94 25.53 -16.73
CA ALA A 80 -7.53 25.89 -16.94
C ALA A 80 -6.75 25.94 -15.62
N GLN A 81 -7.31 26.55 -14.56
CA GLN A 81 -6.69 26.58 -13.24
C GLN A 81 -6.52 25.19 -12.64
N ARG A 82 -7.51 24.30 -12.79
CA ARG A 82 -7.44 22.94 -12.27
C ARG A 82 -6.36 22.11 -12.98
N LEU A 83 -6.26 22.25 -14.31
CA LEU A 83 -5.21 21.60 -15.09
C LEU A 83 -3.84 22.14 -14.70
N GLN A 84 -3.71 23.46 -14.50
CA GLN A 84 -2.46 24.08 -14.04
C GLN A 84 -2.00 23.44 -12.72
N GLN A 85 -2.90 23.29 -11.74
CA GLN A 85 -2.60 22.61 -10.46
C GLN A 85 -2.16 21.16 -10.65
N LEU A 86 -2.75 20.44 -11.61
CA LEU A 86 -2.38 19.05 -11.89
C LEU A 86 -0.98 18.96 -12.51
N PHE A 87 -0.68 19.79 -13.51
CA PHE A 87 0.66 19.87 -14.11
C PHE A 87 1.70 20.32 -13.09
N ASP A 88 1.38 21.29 -12.23
CA ASP A 88 2.26 21.73 -11.14
C ASP A 88 2.55 20.57 -10.17
N SER A 89 1.54 19.74 -9.85
CA SER A 89 1.70 18.57 -8.99
C SER A 89 2.58 17.49 -9.62
N ILE A 90 2.42 17.23 -10.92
CA ILE A 90 3.27 16.31 -11.69
C ILE A 90 4.71 16.82 -11.72
N ARG A 91 4.90 18.10 -12.02
CA ARG A 91 6.21 18.74 -12.04
C ARG A 91 6.86 18.67 -10.66
N GLN A 92 6.14 18.95 -9.58
CA GLN A 92 6.66 18.83 -8.22
C GLN A 92 7.04 17.39 -7.87
N THR A 93 6.24 16.42 -8.29
CA THR A 93 6.46 15.00 -7.98
C THR A 93 7.69 14.45 -8.69
N PHE A 94 7.79 14.66 -10.01
CA PHE A 94 8.79 13.98 -10.85
C PHE A 94 9.94 14.86 -11.33
N LEU A 95 9.71 16.17 -11.55
CA LEU A 95 10.60 17.01 -12.37
C LEU A 95 11.31 18.12 -11.60
N ALA A 96 10.81 18.53 -10.42
CA ALA A 96 11.44 19.58 -9.62
C ALA A 96 12.86 19.17 -9.19
N ASN A 97 13.66 20.14 -8.71
CA ASN A 97 14.93 19.83 -8.05
C ASN A 97 14.63 18.87 -6.89
N HIS A 98 15.14 17.64 -6.96
CA HIS A 98 14.81 16.51 -6.07
C HIS A 98 13.48 15.80 -6.32
N GLY A 99 12.94 15.83 -7.55
CA GLY A 99 11.81 15.00 -7.97
C GLY A 99 12.10 13.51 -7.75
N ASP A 100 11.08 12.77 -7.33
CA ASP A 100 11.16 11.34 -7.06
C ASP A 100 10.70 10.55 -8.29
N LEU A 101 11.66 10.11 -9.11
CA LEU A 101 11.36 9.27 -10.28
C LEU A 101 10.83 7.88 -9.90
N ASN A 102 10.96 7.46 -8.64
CA ASN A 102 10.35 6.22 -8.16
C ASN A 102 8.92 6.44 -7.61
N ALA A 103 8.43 7.69 -7.57
CA ALA A 103 7.09 7.97 -7.06
C ALA A 103 6.00 7.34 -7.93
N ARG A 104 4.86 7.06 -7.29
CA ARG A 104 3.60 6.66 -7.92
C ARG A 104 2.60 7.80 -7.70
N PHE A 105 2.30 8.51 -8.77
CA PHE A 105 1.35 9.62 -8.75
C PHE A 105 -0.04 9.13 -9.11
N ILE A 106 -1.02 9.36 -8.24
CA ILE A 106 -2.40 8.91 -8.39
C ILE A 106 -3.30 10.10 -8.68
N VAL A 107 -4.02 10.03 -9.80
CA VAL A 107 -5.01 11.03 -10.22
C VAL A 107 -6.35 10.37 -10.51
N GLN A 108 -7.45 11.07 -10.22
CA GLN A 108 -8.79 10.63 -10.58
C GLN A 108 -9.33 11.49 -11.72
N VAL A 109 -9.72 10.84 -12.82
CA VAL A 109 -10.33 11.48 -13.99
C VAL A 109 -11.65 10.77 -14.27
N GLY A 110 -12.73 11.53 -14.16
CA GLY A 110 -14.10 11.05 -14.12
C GLY A 110 -14.29 10.06 -12.97
N ARG A 111 -14.65 8.82 -13.34
CA ARG A 111 -14.83 7.68 -12.43
C ARG A 111 -13.56 6.82 -12.30
N SER A 112 -12.60 7.00 -13.20
CA SER A 112 -11.40 6.19 -13.31
C SER A 112 -10.28 6.77 -12.46
N THR A 113 -9.48 5.88 -11.86
CA THR A 113 -8.23 6.26 -11.20
C THR A 113 -7.07 5.88 -12.09
N TYR A 114 -6.04 6.70 -12.14
CA TYR A 114 -4.82 6.44 -12.90
C TYR A 114 -3.62 6.55 -11.97
N MET A 115 -2.68 5.62 -12.13
CA MET A 115 -1.37 5.67 -11.49
C MET A 115 -0.31 5.92 -12.55
N ILE A 116 0.38 7.05 -12.45
CA ILE A 116 1.52 7.41 -13.29
C ILE A 116 2.79 7.14 -12.49
N HIS A 117 3.73 6.42 -13.08
CA HIS A 117 5.07 6.19 -12.51
C HIS A 117 6.10 6.18 -13.63
N ILE A 118 7.38 6.35 -13.30
CA ILE A 118 8.44 6.34 -14.29
C ILE A 118 9.19 5.02 -14.22
N LYS A 119 9.37 4.38 -15.38
CA LYS A 119 10.16 3.17 -15.54
C LYS A 119 11.11 3.37 -16.70
N ASP A 120 12.41 3.17 -16.47
CA ASP A 120 13.45 3.32 -17.50
C ASP A 120 13.38 4.68 -18.22
N ARG A 121 13.11 5.75 -17.45
CA ARG A 121 12.87 7.14 -17.92
C ARG A 121 11.65 7.33 -18.84
N VAL A 122 10.75 6.37 -18.90
CA VAL A 122 9.49 6.48 -19.61
C VAL A 122 8.34 6.55 -18.60
N PRO A 123 7.43 7.55 -18.70
CA PRO A 123 6.22 7.56 -17.90
C PRO A 123 5.27 6.46 -18.36
N ILE A 124 4.80 5.66 -17.40
CA ILE A 124 3.81 4.62 -17.59
C ILE A 124 2.57 5.00 -16.80
N SER A 125 1.42 5.02 -17.46
CA SER A 125 0.11 5.19 -16.84
C SER A 125 -0.65 3.86 -16.80
N THR A 126 -1.15 3.50 -15.62
CA THR A 126 -2.02 2.35 -15.43
C THR A 126 -3.39 2.83 -14.97
N ARG A 127 -4.44 2.42 -15.68
CA ARG A 127 -5.83 2.66 -15.28
C ARG A 127 -6.26 1.64 -14.23
N ILE A 128 -6.86 2.13 -13.16
CA ILE A 128 -7.23 1.37 -11.96
C ILE A 128 -8.70 1.60 -11.66
N GLU A 129 -9.48 0.51 -11.68
CA GLU A 129 -10.93 0.57 -11.53
C GLU A 129 -11.35 0.17 -10.12
N GLY A 130 -11.71 1.18 -9.31
CA GLY A 130 -12.24 1.01 -7.97
C GLY A 130 -11.18 0.86 -6.86
N ARG A 131 -11.65 0.96 -5.61
CA ARG A 131 -10.79 0.98 -4.41
C ARG A 131 -10.01 -0.31 -4.22
N ASN A 132 -10.63 -1.47 -4.46
CA ASN A 132 -9.97 -2.77 -4.27
C ASN A 132 -8.82 -2.95 -5.26
N ALA A 133 -9.01 -2.58 -6.53
CA ALA A 133 -7.94 -2.62 -7.52
C ALA A 133 -6.79 -1.68 -7.13
N LEU A 134 -7.11 -0.48 -6.63
CA LEU A 134 -6.09 0.45 -6.12
C LEU A 134 -5.32 -0.15 -4.94
N LEU A 135 -6.00 -0.76 -3.98
CA LEU A 135 -5.34 -1.44 -2.86
C LEU A 135 -4.43 -2.57 -3.34
N SER A 136 -4.84 -3.34 -4.37
CA SER A 136 -4.02 -4.40 -4.96
C SER A 136 -2.77 -3.84 -5.65
N GLU A 137 -2.90 -2.76 -6.43
CA GLU A 137 -1.77 -2.08 -7.08
C GLU A 137 -0.77 -1.50 -6.06
N LEU A 138 -1.28 -0.97 -4.94
CA LEU A 138 -0.44 -0.43 -3.87
C LEU A 138 0.23 -1.52 -3.02
N GLN A 139 -0.30 -2.75 -3.04
CA GLN A 139 0.28 -3.95 -2.42
C GLN A 139 1.42 -4.58 -3.24
N MET A 140 1.61 -4.18 -4.49
CA MET A 140 2.69 -4.73 -5.33
C MET A 140 4.07 -4.37 -4.79
N GLY A 141 4.91 -5.38 -4.63
CA GLY A 141 6.27 -5.27 -4.08
C GLY A 141 7.16 -4.30 -4.86
N ARG A 142 8.12 -3.70 -4.16
CA ARG A 142 9.08 -2.73 -4.73
C ARG A 142 10.51 -3.09 -4.36
N THR A 143 11.44 -2.77 -5.24
CA THR A 143 12.88 -2.94 -4.98
C THR A 143 13.42 -1.77 -4.15
N ASN A 144 13.14 -0.56 -4.62
CA ASN A 144 13.49 0.71 -3.98
C ASN A 144 12.24 1.33 -3.34
N PHE A 145 12.47 2.25 -2.40
CA PHE A 145 11.39 3.07 -1.86
C PHE A 145 10.66 3.81 -2.98
N SER A 146 9.33 3.72 -2.99
CA SER A 146 8.45 4.34 -3.98
C SER A 146 7.33 5.08 -3.25
N SER A 147 7.42 6.41 -3.19
CA SER A 147 6.41 7.23 -2.53
C SER A 147 5.06 7.17 -3.27
N ILE A 148 3.95 7.26 -2.52
CA ILE A 148 2.60 7.30 -3.07
C ILE A 148 2.06 8.72 -2.94
N ILE A 149 1.90 9.41 -4.05
CA ILE A 149 1.47 10.80 -4.10
C ILE A 149 0.09 10.88 -4.74
N PHE A 150 -0.88 11.46 -4.04
CA PHE A 150 -2.21 11.70 -4.60
C PHE A 150 -2.31 13.13 -5.11
N ASP A 151 -2.89 13.30 -6.29
CA ASP A 151 -3.45 14.57 -6.72
C ASP A 151 -4.41 15.11 -5.65
N GLN A 152 -4.44 16.44 -5.52
CA GLN A 152 -5.16 17.13 -4.46
C GLN A 152 -6.66 16.77 -4.42
N CYS A 153 -7.29 16.59 -5.58
CA CYS A 153 -8.73 16.32 -5.71
C CYS A 153 -9.06 14.83 -5.83
N ALA A 154 -8.07 13.97 -6.16
CA ALA A 154 -8.27 12.52 -6.30
C ALA A 154 -8.90 11.90 -5.05
N LEU A 155 -9.80 10.93 -5.22
CA LEU A 155 -10.42 10.11 -4.17
C LEU A 155 -11.14 10.88 -3.04
N GLY A 156 -11.42 12.17 -3.20
CA GLY A 156 -12.15 12.96 -2.21
C GLY A 156 -11.52 12.91 -0.80
N LYS A 157 -12.23 12.29 0.16
CA LYS A 157 -11.88 12.22 1.59
C LYS A 157 -11.31 10.86 2.01
N ASP A 158 -10.90 10.04 1.04
CA ASP A 158 -10.35 8.72 1.31
C ASP A 158 -9.15 8.77 2.27
N VAL A 159 -9.11 7.84 3.22
CA VAL A 159 -8.06 7.74 4.24
C VAL A 159 -6.68 7.51 3.64
N LEU A 160 -6.60 6.86 2.48
CA LEU A 160 -5.33 6.60 1.77
C LEU A 160 -4.55 7.90 1.50
N LYS A 161 -5.25 8.98 1.13
CA LYS A 161 -4.63 10.31 0.92
C LYS A 161 -3.98 10.86 2.18
N THR A 162 -4.47 10.47 3.34
CA THR A 162 -4.01 10.98 4.63
C THR A 162 -2.84 10.14 5.12
N ILE A 163 -2.97 8.81 5.11
CA ILE A 163 -1.91 7.91 5.61
C ILE A 163 -0.66 7.92 4.70
N CYS A 164 -0.81 8.03 3.38
CA CYS A 164 0.34 8.00 2.47
C CYS A 164 1.29 9.21 2.64
N LYS A 165 0.82 10.30 3.26
CA LYS A 165 1.67 11.46 3.60
C LYS A 165 2.70 11.17 4.68
N TYR A 166 2.51 10.10 5.46
CA TYR A 166 3.43 9.68 6.51
C TYR A 166 4.45 8.66 6.01
N ASN A 167 4.31 8.15 4.77
CA ASN A 167 5.20 7.12 4.27
C ASN A 167 6.62 7.67 4.11
N THR A 168 7.54 7.04 4.82
CA THR A 168 8.94 7.46 4.90
C THR A 168 9.83 6.25 4.65
N ALA A 169 10.80 6.42 3.76
CA ALA A 169 11.79 5.39 3.42
C ALA A 169 12.46 4.85 4.69
N GLY A 170 12.58 3.52 4.81
CA GLY A 170 13.24 2.88 5.96
C GLY A 170 12.42 2.87 7.26
N ILE A 171 11.15 3.27 7.23
CA ILE A 171 10.27 3.25 8.40
C ILE A 171 9.00 2.48 8.05
N ILE A 172 8.57 1.59 8.95
CA ILE A 172 7.27 0.92 8.88
C ILE A 172 6.26 1.82 9.60
N GLN A 173 5.26 2.31 8.90
CA GLN A 173 4.16 3.07 9.49
C GLN A 173 2.93 2.18 9.61
N TYR A 174 2.53 1.89 10.85
CA TYR A 174 1.35 1.12 11.19
C TYR A 174 0.20 2.06 11.56
N PHE A 175 -0.92 1.95 10.86
CA PHE A 175 -2.15 2.71 11.12
C PHE A 175 -3.28 1.76 11.46
N TYR A 176 -4.10 2.13 12.43
CA TYR A 176 -5.32 1.39 12.73
C TYR A 176 -6.49 2.34 12.99
N GLU A 177 -7.69 1.88 12.61
CA GLU A 177 -8.96 2.52 12.92
C GLU A 177 -9.85 1.53 13.69
N GLU A 178 -10.29 1.90 14.89
CA GLU A 178 -11.28 1.12 15.63
C GLU A 178 -12.69 1.48 15.16
N LEU A 179 -13.30 0.60 14.37
CA LEU A 179 -14.70 0.70 13.94
C LEU A 179 -15.58 -0.16 14.87
N PRO A 180 -16.93 -0.05 14.85
CA PRO A 180 -17.79 -0.76 15.80
C PRO A 180 -17.62 -2.29 15.83
N ASP A 181 -17.47 -2.92 14.66
CA ASP A 181 -17.45 -4.39 14.55
C ASP A 181 -16.05 -4.96 14.25
N HIS A 182 -15.09 -4.12 13.89
CA HIS A 182 -13.76 -4.53 13.49
C HIS A 182 -12.74 -3.40 13.63
N ILE A 183 -11.47 -3.75 13.52
CA ILE A 183 -10.34 -2.85 13.41
C ILE A 183 -9.88 -2.90 11.96
N GLU A 184 -9.75 -1.74 11.33
CA GLU A 184 -9.17 -1.63 10.00
C GLU A 184 -7.69 -1.26 10.13
N VAL A 185 -6.81 -2.08 9.55
CA VAL A 185 -5.36 -1.92 9.65
C VAL A 185 -4.79 -1.56 8.29
N TYR A 186 -3.92 -0.56 8.28
CA TYR A 186 -3.08 -0.21 7.14
C TYR A 186 -1.62 -0.22 7.57
N VAL A 187 -0.74 -0.77 6.75
CA VAL A 187 0.71 -0.67 6.98
C VAL A 187 1.34 -0.13 5.70
N LEU A 188 2.09 0.96 5.84
CA LEU A 188 3.00 1.44 4.79
C LEU A 188 4.39 1.03 5.22
N ASP A 189 5.06 0.22 4.41
CA ASP A 189 6.35 -0.33 4.79
C ASP A 189 7.54 0.52 4.34
N GLU A 190 8.73 0.03 4.66
CA GLU A 190 10.01 0.69 4.42
C GLU A 190 10.31 0.97 2.94
N LYS A 191 9.60 0.31 2.02
CA LYS A 191 9.72 0.48 0.55
C LYS A 191 8.51 1.21 -0.06
N GLY A 192 7.54 1.60 0.77
CA GLY A 192 6.30 2.26 0.35
C GLY A 192 5.25 1.30 -0.20
N VAL A 193 5.34 0.00 0.08
CA VAL A 193 4.25 -0.94 -0.22
C VAL A 193 3.17 -0.79 0.84
N LEU A 194 1.91 -0.84 0.42
CA LEU A 194 0.75 -0.79 1.31
C LEU A 194 0.31 -2.22 1.64
N PHE A 195 -0.01 -2.49 2.89
CA PHE A 195 -0.79 -3.65 3.32
C PHE A 195 -2.10 -3.15 3.95
N HIS A 196 -3.17 -3.92 3.79
CA HIS A 196 -4.50 -3.60 4.31
C HIS A 196 -5.23 -4.85 4.76
N GLN A 197 -5.91 -4.79 5.91
CA GLN A 197 -6.72 -5.89 6.44
C GLN A 197 -7.79 -5.39 7.42
N PHE A 198 -8.89 -6.13 7.49
CA PHE A 198 -9.90 -6.02 8.56
C PHE A 198 -9.68 -7.12 9.60
N ILE A 199 -9.78 -6.77 10.87
CA ILE A 199 -9.51 -7.65 12.01
C ILE A 199 -10.69 -7.52 12.99
N THR A 200 -11.37 -8.62 13.30
CA THR A 200 -12.59 -8.57 14.14
C THR A 200 -12.29 -8.59 15.64
N GLN A 201 -11.05 -8.83 16.03
CA GLN A 201 -10.71 -9.18 17.40
C GLN A 201 -10.25 -8.00 18.25
N ARG A 202 -10.56 -8.08 19.54
CA ARG A 202 -10.37 -7.05 20.56
C ARG A 202 -9.89 -7.70 21.86
N PRO A 203 -9.20 -6.97 22.75
CA PRO A 203 -8.89 -5.53 22.67
C PRO A 203 -7.66 -5.17 21.81
N ILE A 204 -7.59 -3.91 21.37
CA ILE A 204 -6.58 -3.38 20.43
C ILE A 204 -5.15 -3.56 20.94
N GLU A 205 -4.93 -3.54 22.24
CA GLU A 205 -3.61 -3.69 22.86
C GLU A 205 -2.94 -5.02 22.51
N HIS A 206 -3.70 -6.12 22.48
CA HIS A 206 -3.18 -7.43 22.06
C HIS A 206 -2.79 -7.44 20.60
N LEU A 207 -3.63 -6.83 19.74
CA LEU A 207 -3.34 -6.72 18.33
C LEU A 207 -2.02 -5.97 18.09
N LEU A 208 -1.86 -4.82 18.76
CA LEU A 208 -0.64 -4.03 18.67
C LEU A 208 0.59 -4.79 19.19
N ASN A 209 0.46 -5.55 20.28
CA ASN A 209 1.53 -6.43 20.79
C ASN A 209 1.95 -7.47 19.74
N HIS A 210 0.98 -8.17 19.13
CA HIS A 210 1.25 -9.21 18.13
C HIS A 210 1.93 -8.64 16.88
N TYR A 211 1.43 -7.51 16.36
CA TYR A 211 2.07 -6.84 15.22
C TYR A 211 3.47 -6.31 15.58
N HIS A 212 3.66 -5.76 16.77
CA HIS A 212 4.99 -5.31 17.21
C HIS A 212 6.01 -6.45 17.26
N ARG A 213 5.64 -7.58 17.86
CA ARG A 213 6.50 -8.77 17.88
C ARG A 213 6.81 -9.26 16.47
N PHE A 214 5.80 -9.30 15.60
CA PHE A 214 5.97 -9.69 14.20
C PHE A 214 6.90 -8.76 13.42
N PHE A 215 6.77 -7.45 13.59
CA PHE A 215 7.68 -6.48 12.96
C PHE A 215 9.11 -6.64 13.47
N ALA A 216 9.30 -6.80 14.78
CA ALA A 216 10.63 -7.04 15.35
C ALA A 216 11.28 -8.30 14.77
N ALA A 217 10.53 -9.40 14.66
CA ALA A 217 11.01 -10.64 14.04
C ALA A 217 11.31 -10.45 12.54
N THR A 218 10.43 -9.79 11.80
CA THR A 218 10.59 -9.51 10.36
C THR A 218 11.84 -8.68 10.08
N ILE A 219 12.05 -7.60 10.85
CA ILE A 219 13.23 -6.74 10.75
C ILE A 219 14.50 -7.56 10.99
N HIS A 220 14.50 -8.42 12.01
CA HIS A 220 15.62 -9.32 12.28
C HIS A 220 15.88 -10.28 11.10
N ARG A 221 14.84 -10.94 10.56
CA ARG A 221 14.94 -11.83 9.40
C ARG A 221 15.52 -11.12 8.17
N GLN A 222 15.02 -9.93 7.84
CA GLN A 222 15.52 -9.13 6.71
C GLN A 222 17.00 -8.74 6.89
N SER A 223 17.43 -8.44 8.12
CA SER A 223 18.83 -8.11 8.40
C SER A 223 19.78 -9.29 8.17
N MET A 224 19.33 -10.51 8.51
CA MET A 224 20.09 -11.74 8.30
C MET A 224 20.20 -12.10 6.82
N ILE A 225 19.10 -11.96 6.06
CA ILE A 225 19.05 -12.24 4.61
C ILE A 225 19.96 -11.28 3.83
N SER A 226 19.99 -10.00 4.21
CA SER A 226 20.75 -8.96 3.49
C SER A 226 22.28 -9.09 3.66
N GLY A 227 22.76 -10.00 4.51
CA GLY A 227 24.19 -10.28 4.66
C GLY A 227 25.05 -9.10 5.15
N GLN A 228 24.44 -8.02 5.67
CA GLN A 228 25.15 -6.84 6.13
C GLN A 228 25.94 -7.14 7.41
N LYS A 229 27.23 -7.46 7.25
CA LYS A 229 28.20 -7.69 8.34
C LYS A 229 28.90 -6.41 8.84
N ASN A 230 28.53 -5.22 8.33
CA ASN A 230 29.11 -3.93 8.72
C ASN A 230 28.12 -3.09 9.54
N ASN A 231 28.63 -2.38 10.56
CA ASN A 231 27.99 -1.64 11.66
C ASN A 231 26.84 -0.63 11.36
N HIS A 232 26.25 -0.61 10.16
CA HIS A 232 25.06 0.18 9.86
C HIS A 232 23.98 -0.72 9.26
N GLN A 233 23.37 -1.55 10.12
CA GLN A 233 22.06 -2.13 9.80
C GLN A 233 21.08 -0.98 9.57
N PRO A 234 20.18 -1.03 8.57
CA PRO A 234 18.99 -0.19 8.63
C PRO A 234 18.19 -0.64 9.85
N ALA A 235 18.28 0.14 10.93
CA ALA A 235 17.40 0.00 12.07
C ALA A 235 16.02 0.49 11.62
N TYR A 236 15.26 -0.39 10.94
CA TYR A 236 13.90 -0.08 10.57
C TYR A 236 13.13 0.28 11.83
N LYS A 237 12.55 1.48 11.83
CA LYS A 237 11.74 1.98 12.93
C LYS A 237 10.28 1.67 12.62
N VAL A 238 9.53 1.25 13.63
CA VAL A 238 8.07 1.16 13.53
C VAL A 238 7.45 2.39 14.18
N GLU A 239 6.54 3.04 13.48
CA GLU A 239 5.74 4.14 13.99
C GLU A 239 4.26 3.76 13.98
N TYR A 240 3.58 4.05 15.08
CA TYR A 240 2.19 3.68 15.29
C TYR A 240 1.30 4.92 15.21
N PHE A 241 0.19 4.79 14.51
CA PHE A 241 -0.76 5.85 14.29
C PHE A 241 -2.18 5.34 14.50
N VAL A 242 -3.01 6.16 15.15
CA VAL A 242 -4.45 5.94 15.19
C VAL A 242 -5.12 6.81 14.14
N ILE A 243 -6.10 6.23 13.45
CA ILE A 243 -7.00 6.92 12.54
C ILE A 243 -8.28 7.22 13.32
N GLU A 244 -8.66 8.49 13.34
CA GLU A 244 -9.83 9.00 14.06
C GLU A 244 -10.68 9.84 13.10
N ASP A 245 -11.95 10.04 13.43
CA ASP A 245 -12.77 10.99 12.69
C ASP A 245 -12.22 12.42 12.82
N GLY A 246 -12.17 13.11 11.67
CA GLY A 246 -11.78 14.50 11.59
C GLY A 246 -12.92 15.44 11.98
N ILE A 247 -12.57 16.72 12.19
CA ILE A 247 -13.53 17.78 12.57
C ILE A 247 -14.63 17.94 11.51
N ARG A 248 -14.30 17.73 10.24
CA ARG A 248 -15.26 17.81 9.14
C ARG A 248 -15.84 16.41 8.88
N HIS A 249 -17.16 16.31 8.76
CA HIS A 249 -17.85 15.06 8.50
C HIS A 249 -17.21 14.25 7.35
N GLY A 250 -16.92 12.98 7.62
CA GLY A 250 -16.33 12.03 6.66
C GLY A 250 -14.86 12.29 6.30
N THR A 251 -14.18 13.21 6.99
CA THR A 251 -12.71 13.31 6.91
C THR A 251 -12.08 12.46 8.00
N LYS A 252 -10.89 11.92 7.74
CA LYS A 252 -10.09 11.21 8.75
C LYS A 252 -8.93 12.08 9.22
N ARG A 253 -8.58 11.95 10.49
CA ARG A 253 -7.39 12.52 11.12
C ARG A 253 -6.48 11.38 11.55
N VAL A 254 -5.18 11.55 11.37
CA VAL A 254 -4.18 10.58 11.80
C VAL A 254 -3.36 11.22 12.92
N SER A 255 -3.20 10.49 14.04
CA SER A 255 -2.45 10.93 15.21
C SER A 255 -1.41 9.87 15.58
N GLN A 256 -0.14 10.27 15.71
CA GLN A 256 0.91 9.34 16.16
C GLN A 256 0.66 8.95 17.62
N ARG A 257 0.85 7.67 17.94
CA ARG A 257 0.73 7.12 19.29
C ARG A 257 2.05 6.50 19.69
N THR A 258 2.44 6.72 20.95
CA THR A 258 3.54 5.95 21.54
C THR A 258 2.99 4.61 21.99
N PHE A 259 3.48 3.54 21.38
CA PHE A 259 3.19 2.19 21.82
C PHE A 259 4.21 1.77 22.87
N LYS A 260 3.73 1.37 24.04
CA LYS A 260 4.56 0.69 25.04
C LYS A 260 4.19 -0.78 24.99
N LEU A 261 5.19 -1.63 24.81
CA LEU A 261 4.99 -3.07 24.89
C LEU A 261 4.42 -3.39 26.26
N ASN A 262 3.22 -3.94 26.31
CA ASN A 262 2.70 -4.48 27.55
C ASN A 262 3.30 -5.88 27.71
N PRO A 263 3.95 -6.20 28.85
CA PRO A 263 4.26 -7.58 29.16
C PRO A 263 2.93 -8.32 29.29
N GLU A 264 2.53 -9.04 28.25
CA GLU A 264 1.32 -9.83 28.28
C GLU A 264 1.41 -10.86 29.41
N PRO A 265 0.30 -11.17 30.09
CA PRO A 265 0.26 -12.30 31.01
C PRO A 265 0.56 -13.58 30.21
N ALA A 266 1.74 -14.17 30.44
CA ALA A 266 2.11 -15.55 30.11
C ALA A 266 1.60 -16.14 28.77
N TYR A 267 1.52 -15.37 27.69
CA TYR A 267 1.38 -15.92 26.34
C TYR A 267 2.73 -16.53 25.93
N HIS A 268 2.91 -17.81 26.26
CA HIS A 268 4.19 -18.50 26.16
C HIS A 268 4.57 -18.97 24.76
N HIS A 269 3.69 -18.93 23.76
CA HIS A 269 3.98 -19.65 22.51
C HIS A 269 4.05 -18.66 21.34
N GLY A 270 5.26 -18.16 21.08
CA GLY A 270 5.55 -17.45 19.84
C GLY A 270 5.52 -18.42 18.68
N ILE A 271 4.41 -18.48 17.94
CA ILE A 271 4.29 -19.36 16.77
C ILE A 271 5.17 -18.81 15.65
N GLN A 272 6.11 -19.62 15.20
CA GLN A 272 6.96 -19.34 14.05
C GLN A 272 6.53 -20.24 12.89
N ALA A 273 6.55 -19.71 11.66
CA ALA A 273 6.27 -20.50 10.47
C ALA A 273 7.45 -20.45 9.49
N LEU A 274 7.98 -21.60 9.14
CA LEU A 274 8.91 -21.76 8.03
C LEU A 274 8.12 -22.08 6.77
N LEU A 275 8.29 -21.27 5.72
CA LEU A 275 7.59 -21.47 4.47
C LEU A 275 8.52 -22.02 3.39
N GLN A 276 8.02 -23.02 2.69
CA GLN A 276 8.61 -23.62 1.50
C GLN A 276 7.59 -23.57 0.37
N LEU A 277 8.07 -23.64 -0.88
CA LEU A 277 7.24 -23.85 -2.05
C LEU A 277 7.48 -25.26 -2.58
N SER A 278 6.41 -25.95 -2.96
CA SER A 278 6.51 -27.16 -3.78
C SER A 278 6.91 -26.82 -5.21
N ASP A 279 7.25 -27.83 -6.01
CA ASP A 279 7.53 -27.66 -7.45
C ASP A 279 6.32 -27.08 -8.21
N ASP A 280 5.10 -27.32 -7.72
CA ASP A 280 3.85 -26.80 -8.27
C ASP A 280 3.48 -25.41 -7.72
N GLY A 281 4.34 -24.80 -6.89
CA GLY A 281 4.13 -23.49 -6.28
C GLY A 281 3.19 -23.48 -5.06
N GLU A 282 2.87 -24.64 -4.49
CA GLU A 282 2.05 -24.73 -3.28
C GLU A 282 2.89 -24.38 -2.04
N LEU A 283 2.32 -23.60 -1.10
CA LEU A 283 2.97 -23.31 0.18
C LEU A 283 2.94 -24.52 1.11
N LEU A 284 4.11 -24.97 1.53
CA LEU A 284 4.32 -26.06 2.47
C LEU A 284 4.82 -25.50 3.82
N PRO A 285 3.91 -25.08 4.72
CA PRO A 285 4.32 -24.51 6.00
C PRO A 285 4.81 -25.59 6.98
N THR A 286 5.81 -25.24 7.77
CA THR A 286 6.16 -25.95 9.01
C THR A 286 6.06 -24.96 10.17
N PHE A 287 5.25 -25.30 11.17
CA PHE A 287 5.00 -24.46 12.34
C PHE A 287 5.81 -24.95 13.53
N PHE A 288 6.37 -23.99 14.27
CA PHE A 288 7.14 -24.22 15.48
C PHE A 288 6.60 -23.35 16.62
N TRP A 289 6.45 -23.94 17.79
CA TRP A 289 6.25 -23.20 19.04
C TRP A 289 6.70 -24.11 20.19
N ASP A 290 7.41 -23.53 21.16
CA ASP A 290 8.10 -24.30 22.21
C ASP A 290 8.94 -25.46 21.63
N ASP A 291 8.58 -26.69 22.00
CA ASP A 291 9.22 -27.93 21.55
C ASP A 291 8.38 -28.69 20.48
N GLU A 292 7.28 -28.10 20.02
CA GLU A 292 6.40 -28.69 18.99
C GLU A 292 6.88 -28.28 17.58
N GLU A 293 6.90 -29.26 16.67
CA GLU A 293 7.13 -29.07 15.24
C GLU A 293 6.03 -29.78 14.46
N ILE A 294 5.25 -29.03 13.67
CA ILE A 294 4.19 -29.57 12.82
C ILE A 294 4.38 -29.13 11.39
N SER A 295 4.74 -30.09 10.53
CA SER A 295 5.03 -29.86 9.13
C SER A 295 3.87 -30.28 8.22
N TYR A 296 3.61 -29.47 7.19
CA TYR A 296 2.74 -29.85 6.08
C TYR A 296 3.15 -31.18 5.45
N LEU A 297 4.44 -31.52 5.41
CA LEU A 297 4.90 -32.80 4.84
C LEU A 297 4.37 -34.03 5.61
N ASN A 298 4.05 -33.86 6.90
CA ASN A 298 3.53 -34.94 7.75
C ASN A 298 2.00 -35.02 7.73
N PHE A 299 1.32 -33.86 7.61
CA PHE A 299 -0.14 -33.75 7.79
C PHE A 299 -0.91 -33.30 6.54
N ASN A 300 -0.21 -32.93 5.47
CA ASN A 300 -0.76 -32.27 4.27
C ASN A 300 -1.70 -31.12 4.66
N HIS A 301 -2.84 -30.98 3.98
CA HIS A 301 -3.82 -29.93 4.27
C HIS A 301 -4.39 -29.95 5.70
N ARG A 302 -4.22 -31.05 6.47
CA ARG A 302 -4.64 -31.12 7.88
C ARG A 302 -3.65 -30.46 8.85
N VAL A 303 -2.53 -29.92 8.35
CA VAL A 303 -1.52 -29.22 9.17
C VAL A 303 -2.15 -28.14 10.04
N TYR A 304 -3.11 -27.37 9.51
CA TYR A 304 -3.76 -26.29 10.24
C TYR A 304 -4.65 -26.81 11.36
N ASP A 305 -5.38 -27.91 11.12
CA ASP A 305 -6.25 -28.53 12.12
C ASP A 305 -5.43 -29.11 13.28
N GLU A 306 -4.29 -29.76 12.97
CA GLU A 306 -3.38 -30.31 13.98
C GLU A 306 -2.74 -29.20 14.82
N VAL A 307 -2.21 -28.15 14.17
CA VAL A 307 -1.60 -26.99 14.85
C VAL A 307 -2.60 -26.35 15.82
N VAL A 308 -3.82 -26.08 15.36
CA VAL A 308 -4.85 -25.46 16.20
C VAL A 308 -5.25 -26.38 17.35
N SER A 309 -5.43 -27.68 17.11
CA SER A 309 -5.80 -28.64 18.16
C SER A 309 -4.77 -28.66 19.28
N ARG A 310 -3.47 -28.74 18.95
CA ARG A 310 -2.38 -28.72 19.94
C ARG A 310 -2.29 -27.40 20.69
N ILE A 311 -2.46 -26.27 19.99
CA ILE A 311 -2.46 -24.95 20.63
C ILE A 311 -3.61 -24.85 21.64
N ILE A 312 -4.82 -25.29 21.30
CA ILE A 312 -5.98 -25.24 22.21
C ILE A 312 -5.73 -26.10 23.46
N GLU A 313 -5.14 -27.29 23.30
CA GLU A 313 -4.81 -28.16 24.44
C GLU A 313 -3.84 -27.51 25.43
N GLN A 314 -2.94 -26.66 24.95
CA GLN A 314 -1.96 -25.95 25.77
C GLN A 314 -2.49 -24.64 26.36
N ARG A 315 -3.65 -24.14 25.90
CA ARG A 315 -4.25 -22.90 26.42
C ARG A 315 -4.93 -23.14 27.76
N ALA A 316 -4.78 -22.16 28.66
CA ALA A 316 -5.59 -22.10 29.87
C ALA A 316 -7.08 -22.16 29.50
N ASP A 317 -7.82 -23.05 30.17
CA ASP A 317 -9.24 -23.30 29.97
C ASP A 317 -9.65 -23.64 28.52
N ARG A 318 -8.70 -24.13 27.68
CA ARG A 318 -8.92 -24.40 26.25
C ARG A 318 -9.52 -23.21 25.50
N ALA A 319 -9.10 -22.00 25.89
CA ALA A 319 -9.61 -20.77 25.30
C ALA A 319 -9.46 -20.75 23.77
N THR A 320 -10.46 -20.21 23.07
CA THR A 320 -10.55 -20.26 21.60
C THR A 320 -10.32 -18.90 20.95
N TYR A 321 -9.53 -18.03 21.58
CA TYR A 321 -9.09 -16.79 20.94
C TYR A 321 -8.24 -17.07 19.67
N PRO A 322 -8.10 -16.12 18.74
CA PRO A 322 -7.40 -16.37 17.47
C PRO A 322 -5.95 -16.83 17.65
N VAL A 323 -5.48 -17.61 16.69
CA VAL A 323 -4.07 -17.99 16.55
C VAL A 323 -3.34 -16.92 15.75
N TYR A 324 -2.20 -16.47 16.27
CA TYR A 324 -1.35 -15.45 15.64
C TYR A 324 0.05 -15.99 15.35
N VAL A 325 0.54 -15.76 14.13
CA VAL A 325 1.91 -16.07 13.72
C VAL A 325 2.82 -14.91 14.10
N THR A 326 3.83 -15.17 14.92
CA THR A 326 4.73 -14.15 15.48
C THR A 326 6.04 -14.00 14.71
N ASP A 327 6.43 -14.98 13.91
CA ASP A 327 7.61 -14.93 13.04
C ASP A 327 7.35 -15.78 11.79
N ILE A 328 7.88 -15.34 10.65
CA ILE A 328 7.84 -16.09 9.39
C ILE A 328 9.24 -16.13 8.79
N ASP A 329 9.70 -17.33 8.48
CA ASP A 329 10.93 -17.58 7.76
C ASP A 329 10.63 -17.86 6.29
N LEU A 330 11.06 -16.94 5.42
CA LEU A 330 10.96 -17.05 3.96
C LEU A 330 12.27 -17.51 3.31
N SER A 331 13.30 -17.87 4.08
CA SER A 331 14.64 -18.18 3.57
C SER A 331 14.66 -19.25 2.47
N GLN A 332 13.79 -20.27 2.55
CA GLN A 332 13.74 -21.33 1.54
C GLN A 332 13.04 -20.90 0.26
N ILE A 333 11.97 -20.10 0.38
CA ILE A 333 11.30 -19.47 -0.77
C ILE A 333 12.30 -18.58 -1.54
N LEU A 334 13.14 -17.85 -0.81
CA LEU A 334 14.16 -16.97 -1.38
C LEU A 334 15.32 -17.70 -2.06
N GLN A 335 15.62 -18.92 -1.65
CA GLN A 335 16.63 -19.74 -2.32
C GLN A 335 16.13 -20.30 -3.65
N ALA A 336 14.83 -20.65 -3.70
CA ALA A 336 14.18 -21.20 -4.89
C ALA A 336 13.95 -20.13 -5.97
N ASP A 337 13.58 -18.91 -5.56
CA ASP A 337 13.27 -17.81 -6.47
C ASP A 337 14.18 -16.60 -6.21
N LYS A 338 15.19 -16.48 -7.08
CA LYS A 338 16.17 -15.39 -7.03
C LYS A 338 15.57 -14.03 -7.38
N ASP A 339 14.39 -13.98 -8.01
CA ASP A 339 13.73 -12.73 -8.38
C ASP A 339 12.91 -12.12 -7.22
N ILE A 340 12.81 -12.80 -6.06
CA ILE A 340 12.24 -12.24 -4.82
C ILE A 340 13.21 -11.23 -4.16
N HIS A 341 13.82 -10.36 -4.96
CA HIS A 341 14.53 -9.16 -4.49
C HIS A 341 13.58 -8.08 -3.92
N HIS A 342 12.29 -8.39 -3.82
CA HIS A 342 11.21 -7.50 -3.39
C HIS A 342 10.82 -7.63 -1.91
N LEU A 343 11.55 -8.40 -1.10
CA LEU A 343 11.22 -8.58 0.32
C LEU A 343 11.00 -7.23 1.01
N SER A 344 9.75 -6.99 1.36
CA SER A 344 9.34 -5.85 2.16
C SER A 344 8.54 -6.36 3.35
N THR A 345 8.40 -5.56 4.40
CA THR A 345 7.58 -5.97 5.55
C THR A 345 6.16 -6.36 5.13
N CYS A 346 5.58 -5.70 4.12
CA CYS A 346 4.26 -6.07 3.60
C CYS A 346 4.24 -7.46 2.93
N THR A 347 5.34 -7.93 2.34
CA THR A 347 5.44 -9.31 1.83
C THR A 347 5.24 -10.31 2.97
N PHE A 348 5.93 -10.12 4.10
CA PHE A 348 5.78 -10.97 5.28
C PHE A 348 4.36 -10.88 5.86
N LEU A 349 3.76 -9.68 5.89
CA LEU A 349 2.37 -9.50 6.34
C LEU A 349 1.35 -10.24 5.45
N ASN A 350 1.58 -10.32 4.14
CA ASN A 350 0.71 -11.06 3.24
C ASN A 350 0.71 -12.56 3.57
N TYR A 351 1.89 -13.15 3.78
CA TYR A 351 2.01 -14.54 4.23
C TYR A 351 1.40 -14.74 5.63
N LYS A 352 1.64 -13.81 6.56
CA LYS A 352 1.01 -13.83 7.89
C LYS A 352 -0.51 -13.88 7.78
N ARG A 353 -1.11 -12.98 6.99
CA ARG A 353 -2.56 -12.94 6.74
C ARG A 353 -3.08 -14.26 6.18
N GLU A 354 -2.39 -14.85 5.20
CA GLU A 354 -2.80 -16.13 4.61
C GLU A 354 -2.77 -17.27 5.65
N LEU A 355 -1.67 -17.41 6.39
CA LEU A 355 -1.52 -18.46 7.41
C LEU A 355 -2.53 -18.29 8.53
N GLU A 356 -2.69 -17.07 9.06
CA GLU A 356 -3.64 -16.78 10.13
C GLU A 356 -5.08 -16.99 9.69
N ASN A 357 -5.43 -16.68 8.44
CA ASN A 357 -6.77 -16.99 7.92
C ASN A 357 -7.03 -18.51 7.91
N LYS A 358 -6.06 -19.32 7.48
CA LYS A 358 -6.20 -20.79 7.46
C LYS A 358 -6.24 -21.39 8.86
N LEU A 359 -5.38 -20.94 9.78
CA LEU A 359 -5.38 -21.34 11.19
C LEU A 359 -6.69 -20.97 11.87
N ASN A 360 -7.16 -19.74 11.72
CA ASN A 360 -8.38 -19.28 12.38
C ASN A 360 -9.65 -19.87 11.75
N ALA A 361 -9.63 -20.24 10.47
CA ALA A 361 -10.71 -21.04 9.88
C ALA A 361 -10.76 -22.46 10.46
N ALA A 362 -9.61 -23.09 10.72
CA ALA A 362 -9.55 -24.40 11.40
C ALA A 362 -10.06 -24.30 12.85
N LEU A 363 -9.70 -23.23 13.56
CA LEU A 363 -10.22 -22.93 14.91
C LEU A 363 -11.75 -22.82 14.95
N GLN A 364 -12.35 -22.06 14.03
CA GLN A 364 -13.81 -21.94 13.94
C GLN A 364 -14.51 -23.28 13.65
N LYS A 365 -13.89 -24.15 12.84
CA LYS A 365 -14.43 -25.49 12.57
C LYS A 365 -14.44 -26.35 13.84
N LEU A 366 -13.37 -26.31 14.63
CA LEU A 366 -13.28 -27.04 15.90
C LEU A 366 -14.33 -26.55 16.91
N GLU A 367 -14.56 -25.23 16.99
CA GLU A 367 -15.63 -24.66 17.81
C GLU A 367 -17.02 -25.13 17.36
N SER A 368 -17.28 -25.18 16.06
CA SER A 368 -18.57 -25.63 15.53
C SER A 368 -18.84 -27.13 15.66
N SER A 369 -17.79 -27.92 15.92
CA SER A 369 -17.86 -29.39 16.05
C SER A 369 -17.87 -29.87 17.51
N SER A 370 -17.65 -28.95 18.46
CA SER A 370 -17.70 -29.18 19.92
C SER A 370 -19.07 -28.78 20.47
#